data_AF-A0A954BU42-F1
#
_entry.id   AF-A0A954BU42-F1
#
_cell.length_a   1.000
_cell.length_b   1.000
_cell.length_c   1.000
_cell.angle_alpha   90.00
_cell.angle_beta   90.00
_cell.angle_gamma   90.00
#
_symmetry.space_group_name_H-M   'P 1'
#
loop_
_entity.id
_entity.type
_entity.pdbx_description
1 polymer ?
#
loop_
_entity_poly.entity_id
_entity_poly.type
_entity_poly.pdbx_seq_one_letter_code
_entity_poly.pdbx_strand_id
1 'polypeptide(L)'
;QAVQDNYVDPDPSASNGRSWDWEYADDMIDRVPPVGGVYLLRNEGHEVLKCGWAPYGKLAEAIREAVTEEQRPEVRTFDWYEIRDDKLSQMLAEFMNQKLSPKFG
;
A
#
# COMPACT_ATOMS: atom_id res chain seq x y z
N GLN A 1 -14.61 30.85 0.44
CA GLN A 1 -14.79 29.70 -0.48
C GLN A 1 -14.97 28.47 0.38
N ALA A 2 -16.12 27.80 0.30
CA ALA A 2 -16.33 26.53 0.98
C ALA A 2 -15.64 25.43 0.17
N VAL A 3 -14.77 24.65 0.81
CA VAL A 3 -14.23 23.42 0.24
C VAL A 3 -15.44 22.48 0.13
N GLN A 4 -15.86 22.15 -1.09
CA GLN A 4 -16.85 21.10 -1.27
C GLN A 4 -16.19 19.80 -0.81
N ASP A 5 -16.71 19.23 0.28
CA ASP A 5 -16.41 17.86 0.67
C ASP A 5 -16.90 16.96 -0.47
N ASN A 6 -15.99 16.54 -1.34
CA ASN A 6 -16.23 15.52 -2.36
C ASN A 6 -16.24 14.13 -1.73
N TYR A 7 -16.75 14.01 -0.50
CA TYR A 7 -16.91 12.72 0.14
C TYR A 7 -18.10 12.01 -0.49
N VAL A 8 -17.80 10.96 -1.23
CA VAL A 8 -18.79 10.06 -1.81
C VAL A 8 -18.94 8.88 -0.86
N ASP A 9 -20.14 8.70 -0.31
CA ASP A 9 -20.44 7.53 0.51
C ASP A 9 -20.21 6.24 -0.30
N PRO A 10 -19.53 5.24 0.27
CA PRO A 10 -19.29 3.98 -0.42
C PRO A 10 -20.62 3.26 -0.71
N ASP A 11 -20.82 2.89 -1.98
CA ASP A 11 -22.02 2.16 -2.41
C ASP A 11 -22.02 0.74 -1.80
N PRO A 12 -23.00 0.40 -0.94
CA PRO A 12 -23.07 -0.91 -0.27
C PRO A 12 -23.41 -2.06 -1.22
N SER A 13 -23.80 -1.76 -2.47
CA SER A 13 -24.15 -2.73 -3.51
C SER A 13 -23.05 -2.94 -4.56
N ALA A 14 -22.00 -2.12 -4.55
CA ALA A 14 -20.86 -2.30 -5.44
C ALA A 14 -20.08 -3.54 -5.02
N SER A 15 -20.21 -4.63 -5.79
CA SER A 15 -19.34 -5.79 -5.69
C SER A 15 -17.89 -5.36 -5.99
N ASN A 16 -17.13 -5.05 -4.93
CA ASN A 16 -15.69 -4.82 -4.94
C ASN A 16 -15.18 -3.94 -6.10
N GLY A 17 -15.49 -2.64 -6.06
CA GLY A 17 -14.67 -1.61 -6.71
C GLY A 17 -13.30 -1.43 -6.01
N ARG A 18 -12.71 -2.54 -5.54
CA ARG A 18 -11.46 -2.59 -4.78
C ARG A 18 -10.29 -2.59 -5.75
N SER A 19 -9.93 -1.42 -6.27
CA SER A 19 -8.55 -1.19 -6.74
C SER A 19 -7.55 -1.08 -5.56
N TRP A 20 -8.01 -1.45 -4.36
CA TRP A 20 -7.42 -1.28 -3.04
C TRP A 20 -7.74 -2.56 -2.25
N ASP A 21 -6.76 -3.21 -1.60
CA ASP A 21 -6.79 -4.54 -0.95
C ASP A 21 -6.40 -5.72 -1.86
N TRP A 22 -5.25 -5.66 -2.54
CA TRP A 22 -4.72 -6.86 -3.21
C TRP A 22 -4.34 -7.90 -2.17
N GLU A 23 -4.71 -9.16 -2.39
CA GLU A 23 -4.30 -10.25 -1.48
C GLU A 23 -2.77 -10.30 -1.39
N TYR A 24 -2.22 -10.38 -0.17
CA TYR A 24 -0.79 -10.51 0.05
C TYR A 24 -0.30 -11.93 -0.27
N ALA A 25 -0.27 -12.23 -1.57
CA ALA A 25 0.16 -13.49 -2.16
C ALA A 25 1.17 -13.24 -3.29
N ASP A 26 2.09 -14.18 -3.49
CA ASP A 26 3.20 -14.01 -4.43
C ASP A 26 2.72 -13.78 -5.88
N ASP A 27 1.64 -14.45 -6.29
CA ASP A 27 1.06 -14.30 -7.64
C ASP A 27 0.38 -12.94 -7.86
N MET A 28 -0.12 -12.32 -6.78
CA MET A 28 -0.67 -10.97 -6.81
C MET A 28 0.44 -9.92 -6.80
N ILE A 29 1.52 -10.15 -6.04
CA ILE A 29 2.71 -9.30 -6.05
C ILE A 29 3.38 -9.33 -7.44
N ASP A 30 3.44 -10.48 -8.10
CA ASP A 30 4.02 -10.62 -9.46
C ASP A 30 3.24 -9.85 -10.55
N ARG A 31 1.99 -9.49 -10.28
CA ARG A 31 1.18 -8.66 -11.19
C ARG A 31 1.45 -7.16 -11.02
N VAL A 32 2.20 -6.74 -10.01
CA VAL A 32 2.65 -5.35 -9.87
C VAL A 32 3.61 -5.06 -11.03
N PRO A 33 3.34 -4.03 -11.86
CA PRO A 33 4.21 -3.70 -12.99
C PRO A 33 5.60 -3.27 -12.49
N PRO A 34 6.63 -3.30 -13.35
CA PRO A 34 7.99 -2.88 -13.00
C PRO A 34 8.07 -1.35 -12.88
N VAL A 35 7.49 -0.81 -11.80
CA VAL A 35 7.40 0.62 -11.50
C VAL A 35 8.05 0.93 -10.15
N GLY A 36 8.14 2.22 -9.83
CA GLY A 36 8.52 2.74 -8.53
C GLY A 36 7.32 3.37 -7.86
N GLY A 37 7.45 3.69 -6.59
CA GLY A 37 6.39 4.35 -5.82
C GLY A 37 6.27 3.81 -4.42
N VAL A 38 5.06 3.85 -3.87
CA VAL A 38 4.81 3.50 -2.46
C VAL A 38 3.89 2.29 -2.35
N TYR A 39 4.02 1.56 -1.24
CA TYR A 39 3.16 0.44 -0.90
C TYR A 39 2.68 0.50 0.55
N LEU A 40 1.55 -0.12 0.81
CA LEU A 40 0.94 -0.27 2.14
C LEU A 40 0.61 -1.74 2.37
N LEU A 41 0.98 -2.29 3.53
CA LEU A 41 0.57 -3.62 3.98
C LEU A 41 -0.44 -3.50 5.10
N ARG A 42 -1.49 -4.34 5.08
CA ARG A 42 -2.58 -4.30 6.05
C ARG A 42 -2.95 -5.67 6.59
N ASN A 43 -3.50 -5.69 7.80
CA ASN A 43 -4.08 -6.89 8.40
C ASN A 43 -5.55 -7.09 7.99
N GLU A 44 -6.19 -8.11 8.56
CA GLU A 44 -7.61 -8.43 8.33
C GLU A 44 -8.57 -7.30 8.76
N GLY A 45 -8.18 -6.51 9.75
CA GLY A 45 -8.93 -5.33 10.21
C GLY A 45 -8.67 -4.06 9.40
N HIS A 46 -7.95 -4.16 8.27
CA HIS A 46 -7.50 -3.04 7.44
C HIS A 46 -6.58 -2.03 8.16
N GLU A 47 -5.98 -2.41 9.28
CA GLU A 47 -4.97 -1.59 9.96
C GLU A 47 -3.65 -1.64 9.19
N VAL A 48 -3.01 -0.49 9.01
CA VAL A 48 -1.73 -0.40 8.29
C VAL A 48 -0.61 -0.97 9.16
N LEU A 49 -0.06 -2.09 8.72
CA LEU A 49 1.05 -2.77 9.37
C LEU A 49 2.39 -2.21 8.91
N LYS A 50 2.52 -1.87 7.63
CA LYS A 50 3.76 -1.31 7.07
C LYS A 50 3.48 -0.37 5.92
N CYS A 51 4.31 0.66 5.80
CA CYS A 51 4.36 1.52 4.63
C CYS A 51 5.80 1.59 4.13
N GLY A 52 6.01 1.44 2.84
CA GLY A 52 7.34 1.57 2.24
C GLY A 52 7.28 2.18 0.85
N TRP A 53 8.45 2.31 0.25
CA TRP A 53 8.60 2.78 -1.12
C TRP A 53 9.70 1.99 -1.83
N ALA A 54 9.74 2.11 -3.15
CA ALA A 54 10.78 1.53 -3.98
C ALA A 54 11.10 2.43 -5.17
N PRO A 55 12.34 2.43 -5.66
CA PRO A 55 12.69 3.12 -6.89
C PRO A 55 12.05 2.45 -8.11
N TYR A 56 12.10 3.12 -9.26
CA TYR A 56 11.54 2.60 -10.51
C TYR A 56 12.03 1.19 -10.85
N GLY A 57 11.09 0.27 -11.10
CA GLY A 57 11.34 -1.13 -11.44
C GLY A 57 11.45 -2.08 -10.24
N LYS A 58 11.32 -1.59 -9.00
CA LYS A 58 11.61 -2.37 -7.78
C LYS A 58 10.43 -2.54 -6.83
N LEU A 59 9.24 -2.04 -7.16
CA LEU A 59 8.10 -2.04 -6.23
C LEU A 59 7.63 -3.45 -5.84
N ALA A 60 7.55 -4.38 -6.79
CA ALA A 60 7.15 -5.77 -6.50
C ALA A 60 8.13 -6.48 -5.54
N GLU A 61 9.45 -6.29 -5.77
CA GLU A 61 10.52 -6.82 -4.91
C GLU A 61 10.43 -6.24 -3.49
N ALA A 62 10.23 -4.92 -3.39
CA ALA A 62 10.11 -4.25 -2.10
C ALA A 62 8.88 -4.70 -1.29
N ILE A 63 7.74 -4.98 -1.95
CA ILE A 63 6.53 -5.51 -1.31
C ILE A 63 6.76 -6.94 -0.79
N ARG A 64 7.46 -7.77 -1.59
CA ARG A 64 7.77 -9.16 -1.23
C ARG A 64 8.69 -9.26 -0.01
N GLU A 65 9.69 -8.38 0.06
CA GLU A 65 10.71 -8.38 1.11
C GLU A 65 10.36 -7.50 2.32
N ALA A 66 9.17 -6.89 2.30
CA ALA A 66 8.74 -5.89 3.26
C ALA A 66 8.65 -6.39 4.71
N VAL A 67 8.38 -7.68 4.90
CA VAL A 67 8.11 -8.29 6.21
C VAL A 67 8.93 -9.56 6.41
N THR A 68 9.22 -9.89 7.67
CA THR A 68 9.88 -11.15 8.03
C THR A 68 8.91 -12.34 7.93
N GLU A 69 9.44 -13.57 7.97
CA GLU A 69 8.60 -14.78 7.98
C GLU A 69 7.65 -14.82 9.19
N GLU A 70 8.06 -14.26 10.33
CA GLU A 70 7.23 -14.18 11.54
C GLU A 70 6.09 -13.16 11.41
N GLN A 71 6.31 -12.08 10.64
CA GLN A 71 5.32 -11.04 10.41
C GLN A 71 4.34 -11.39 9.29
N ARG A 72 4.75 -12.23 8.33
CA ARG A 72 3.95 -12.61 7.15
C ARG A 72 2.52 -13.08 7.47
N PRO A 73 2.25 -13.89 8.52
CA PRO A 73 0.89 -14.33 8.85
C PRO A 73 -0.06 -13.21 9.27
N GLU A 74 0.46 -12.06 9.70
CA GLU A 74 -0.35 -10.90 10.10
C GLU A 74 -0.82 -10.07 8.90
N VAL A 75 -0.12 -10.16 7.77
CA VAL A 75 -0.43 -9.39 6.56
C VAL A 75 -1.49 -10.13 5.74
N ARG A 76 -2.55 -9.43 5.35
CA ARG A 76 -3.62 -9.95 4.52
C ARG A 76 -3.69 -9.29 3.16
N THR A 77 -3.52 -7.97 3.12
CA THR A 77 -3.67 -7.21 1.89
C THR A 77 -2.55 -6.20 1.70
N PHE A 78 -2.37 -5.77 0.47
CA PHE A 78 -1.48 -4.67 0.14
C PHE A 78 -2.08 -3.73 -0.91
N ASP A 79 -1.63 -2.49 -0.89
CA ASP A 79 -1.83 -1.50 -1.95
C ASP A 79 -0.49 -1.00 -2.47
N TRP A 80 -0.50 -0.49 -3.69
CA TRP A 80 0.65 0.14 -4.31
C TRP A 80 0.22 1.31 -5.21
N TYR A 81 1.08 2.31 -5.33
CA TYR A 81 0.85 3.48 -6.19
C TYR A 81 2.11 3.77 -6.99
N GLU A 82 1.98 3.86 -8.32
CA GLU A 82 3.07 4.31 -9.17
C GLU A 82 3.39 5.77 -8.90
N ILE A 83 4.65 6.04 -8.60
CA ILE A 83 5.21 7.39 -8.55
C ILE A 83 6.56 7.34 -9.28
N ARG A 84 6.70 8.15 -10.32
CA ARG A 84 7.88 8.17 -11.20
C ARG A 84 9.06 8.97 -10.65
N ASP A 85 8.90 9.55 -9.47
CA ASP A 85 9.90 10.35 -8.78
C ASP A 85 10.25 9.64 -7.46
N ASP A 86 11.47 9.14 -7.37
CA ASP A 86 11.96 8.39 -6.21
C ASP A 86 11.98 9.25 -4.94
N LYS A 87 12.30 10.54 -5.06
CA LYS A 87 12.34 11.46 -3.92
C LYS A 87 10.93 11.73 -3.39
N LEU A 88 9.97 11.92 -4.28
CA LEU A 88 8.56 12.06 -3.89
C LEU A 88 8.03 10.78 -3.24
N SER A 89 8.38 9.62 -3.79
CA SER A 89 8.00 8.31 -3.22
C SER A 89 8.53 8.14 -1.80
N GLN A 90 9.81 8.45 -1.60
CA GLN A 90 10.44 8.42 -0.28
C GLN A 90 9.74 9.39 0.69
N MET A 91 9.58 10.65 0.32
CA MET A 91 8.95 11.66 1.18
C MET A 91 7.51 11.29 1.56
N LEU A 92 6.76 10.71 0.63
CA LEU A 92 5.40 10.27 0.89
C LEU A 92 5.38 9.06 1.84
N ALA A 93 6.26 8.08 1.65
CA ALA A 93 6.38 6.95 2.56
C ALA A 93 6.80 7.39 3.97
N GLU A 94 7.73 8.32 4.11
CA GLU A 94 8.12 8.89 5.41
C GLU A 94 6.92 9.60 6.08
N PHE A 95 6.19 10.41 5.32
CA PHE A 95 4.98 11.07 5.81
C PHE A 95 3.90 10.08 6.26
N MET A 96 3.63 9.04 5.46
CA MET A 96 2.66 7.99 5.79
C MET A 96 3.07 7.23 7.04
N ASN A 97 4.35 6.87 7.18
CA ASN A 97 4.86 6.22 8.40
C ASN A 97 4.67 7.11 9.64
N GLN A 98 4.89 8.43 9.52
CA GLN A 98 4.65 9.36 10.63
C GLN A 98 3.16 9.48 11.00
N LYS A 99 2.26 9.50 10.02
CA LYS A 99 0.83 9.74 10.25
C LYS A 99 0.06 8.49 10.64
N LEU A 100 0.42 7.35 10.09
CA LEU A 100 -0.29 6.09 10.29
C LEU A 100 0.30 5.28 11.46
N SER A 101 1.56 5.55 11.84
CA SER A 101 2.30 4.80 12.86
C SER A 101 2.22 3.27 12.67
N PRO A 102 2.69 2.73 11.52
CA PRO A 102 2.54 1.32 11.20
C PRO A 102 3.24 0.41 12.21
N LYS A 103 2.68 -0.77 12.42
CA LYS A 103 3.16 -1.73 13.43
C LYS A 103 4.60 -2.23 13.17
N PHE A 104 5.02 -2.34 11.91
CA PHE A 104 6.29 -2.95 11.47
C PHE A 104 7.32 -1.91 11.00
N GLY A 105 7.29 -0.72 11.64
CA GLY A 105 8.19 0.41 11.37
C GLY A 105 9.67 0.07 11.41
#